data_AF-A0A2E6ENJ6-F1
#
_entry.id   AF-A0A2E6ENJ6-F1
#
_cell.length_a   1.000
_cell.length_b   1.000
_cell.length_c   1.000
_cell.angle_alpha   90.00
_cell.angle_beta   90.00
_cell.angle_gamma   90.00
#
_symmetry.space_group_name_H-M   'P 1'
#
loop_
_entity.id
_entity.type
_entity.pdbx_description
1 polymer ?
#
loop_
_entity_poly.entity_id
_entity_poly.type
_entity_poly.pdbx_seq_one_letter_code
_entity_poly.pdbx_strand_id
1 'polypeptide(L)'
;MRLTHSAAPVVPTPQQLLLMIALFGFIGCDSGEQAVEGDDAGECSDGLDNDQNGDVDCADAGCLNATACSGDDDDSALGDDDDSALGDDDDSALGNDDDSALGDDDDSALGPCAAYIGQASSAEIQATPRLETNLESLAIAMTGALTAPQAVYDRLLVDIPAIHQQMSTIAPNSGTINHLPVDDMTSLMVGFDATHLAEVQAGTYSHWDCPNSWYELQSTSSLGSAIQLNFEGIYNMPLLATEYATLPGVQYAERNWMAGGGSTICGTIDGNTWHIVMVHGYGDCPSGCINRDYYYFTTIPGGAPVYVDSWANSSSNQAPSWQQNYGC
;
A
#
# COMPACT_ATOMS: atom_id res chain seq x y z
N MET A 1 30.51 -45.13 40.63
CA MET A 1 31.55 -44.12 40.30
C MET A 1 32.00 -44.37 38.86
N ARG A 2 31.39 -43.68 37.89
CA ARG A 2 31.80 -43.71 36.47
C ARG A 2 32.53 -42.40 36.19
N LEU A 3 33.81 -42.50 35.84
CA LEU A 3 34.64 -41.38 35.40
C LEU A 3 34.43 -41.17 33.90
N THR A 4 33.67 -40.15 33.52
CA THR A 4 33.58 -39.70 32.12
C THR A 4 34.77 -38.79 31.82
N HIS A 5 35.64 -39.21 30.90
CA HIS A 5 36.72 -38.41 30.37
C HIS A 5 36.15 -37.32 29.46
N SER A 6 36.41 -36.06 29.80
CA SER A 6 36.17 -34.90 28.95
C SER A 6 37.34 -34.76 27.98
N ALA A 7 37.07 -34.89 26.68
CA ALA A 7 38.05 -34.61 25.63
C ALA A 7 38.04 -33.12 25.32
N ALA A 8 39.22 -32.49 25.30
CA ALA A 8 39.38 -31.08 24.99
C ALA A 8 39.14 -30.78 23.50
N PRO A 9 38.62 -29.59 23.15
CA PRO A 9 38.38 -29.20 21.76
C PRO A 9 39.70 -28.98 21.01
N VAL A 10 39.81 -29.59 19.83
CA VAL A 10 40.95 -29.44 18.91
C VAL A 10 40.77 -28.14 18.12
N VAL A 11 41.68 -27.18 18.31
CA VAL A 11 41.72 -25.92 17.55
C VAL A 11 42.49 -26.16 16.24
N PRO A 12 41.90 -25.93 15.06
CA PRO A 12 42.58 -26.14 13.78
C PRO A 12 43.71 -25.12 13.60
N THR A 13 44.83 -25.60 13.05
CA THR A 13 46.03 -24.78 12.84
C THR A 13 45.84 -23.85 11.63
N PRO A 14 46.52 -22.69 11.59
CA PRO A 14 46.37 -21.70 10.51
C PRO A 14 46.73 -22.26 9.11
N GLN A 15 47.40 -23.41 9.04
CA GLN A 15 47.72 -24.10 7.79
C GLN A 15 46.56 -24.96 7.25
N GLN A 16 45.57 -25.33 8.07
CA GLN A 16 44.34 -26.00 7.64
C GLN A 16 43.26 -25.03 7.12
N LEU A 17 43.34 -23.74 7.48
CA LEU A 17 42.41 -22.71 7.01
C LEU A 17 42.71 -22.29 5.56
N LEU A 18 43.97 -22.43 5.10
CA LEU A 18 44.38 -22.02 3.75
C LEU A 18 44.01 -23.04 2.65
N LEU A 19 43.71 -24.29 3.00
CA LEU A 19 43.33 -25.33 2.03
C LEU A 19 41.81 -25.38 1.75
N MET A 20 40.98 -24.75 2.60
CA MET A 20 39.52 -24.67 2.41
C MET A 20 39.09 -23.48 1.52
N ILE A 21 39.95 -22.47 1.35
CA ILE A 21 39.67 -21.29 0.52
C ILE A 21 39.91 -21.56 -0.97
N ALA A 22 40.63 -22.63 -1.32
CA ALA A 22 40.93 -22.99 -2.71
C ALA A 22 39.90 -23.92 -3.38
N LEU A 23 38.80 -24.30 -2.71
CA LEU A 23 37.76 -25.18 -3.27
C LEU A 23 36.39 -24.50 -3.50
N PHE A 24 36.27 -23.19 -3.26
CA PHE A 24 35.08 -22.38 -3.56
C PHE A 24 35.35 -21.30 -4.62
N GLY A 25 36.32 -21.53 -5.50
CA GLY A 25 36.43 -20.78 -6.75
C GLY A 25 35.48 -21.40 -7.78
N PHE A 26 34.62 -20.58 -8.38
CA PHE A 26 33.59 -20.92 -9.38
C PHE A 26 32.24 -21.41 -8.82
N ILE A 27 31.58 -20.60 -8.00
CA ILE A 27 30.13 -20.43 -8.21
C ILE A 27 30.05 -19.28 -9.21
N GLY A 28 29.81 -19.62 -10.48
CA GLY A 28 29.45 -18.62 -11.47
C GLY A 28 28.22 -17.89 -10.95
N CYS A 29 28.22 -16.56 -11.04
CA CYS A 29 26.99 -15.91 -11.47
C CYS A 29 26.67 -16.59 -12.79
N ASP A 30 25.79 -17.57 -12.75
CA ASP A 30 24.90 -17.80 -13.87
C ASP A 30 24.21 -16.45 -13.99
N SER A 31 24.71 -15.63 -14.92
CA SER A 31 23.94 -14.57 -15.51
C SER A 31 22.77 -15.30 -16.13
N GLY A 32 21.76 -15.57 -15.29
CA GLY A 32 20.50 -16.14 -15.71
C GLY A 32 20.12 -15.33 -16.92
N GLU A 33 20.07 -16.03 -18.04
CA GLU A 33 19.41 -15.56 -19.25
C GLU A 33 18.16 -14.85 -18.73
N GLN A 34 18.13 -13.51 -18.84
CA GLN A 34 16.94 -12.76 -18.48
C GLN A 34 15.85 -13.43 -19.31
N ALA A 35 14.85 -14.01 -18.64
CA ALA A 35 13.73 -14.61 -19.35
C ALA A 35 13.26 -13.55 -20.35
N VAL A 36 13.26 -13.89 -21.64
CA VAL A 36 12.99 -12.93 -22.69
C VAL A 36 11.52 -13.05 -22.99
N GLU A 37 10.77 -11.97 -22.79
CA GLU A 37 9.35 -11.97 -23.12
C GLU A 37 9.13 -12.41 -24.58
N GLY A 38 8.31 -13.45 -24.77
CA GLY A 38 7.95 -13.98 -26.09
C GLY A 38 8.88 -15.07 -26.63
N ASP A 39 9.77 -15.62 -25.80
CA ASP A 39 10.57 -16.80 -26.16
C ASP A 39 9.81 -18.12 -25.95
N ASP A 40 8.80 -18.14 -25.09
CA ASP A 40 7.92 -19.28 -24.85
C ASP A 40 6.43 -19.01 -25.17
N ALA A 41 5.70 -20.09 -25.47
CA ALA A 41 4.29 -20.01 -25.85
C ALA A 41 3.39 -19.68 -24.65
N GLY A 42 2.72 -18.54 -24.70
CA GLY A 42 1.74 -18.10 -23.70
C GLY A 42 2.18 -16.88 -22.89
N GLU A 43 3.47 -16.55 -22.90
CA GLU A 43 4.04 -15.39 -22.20
C GLU A 43 3.42 -14.08 -22.66
N CYS A 44 3.21 -13.92 -23.97
CA CYS A 44 2.60 -12.70 -24.55
C CYS A 44 1.08 -12.57 -24.32
N SER A 45 0.51 -13.23 -23.32
CA SER A 45 -0.93 -13.21 -23.03
C SER A 45 -1.30 -13.58 -21.59
N ASP A 46 -0.32 -13.70 -20.69
CA ASP A 46 -0.55 -14.16 -19.31
C ASP A 46 -0.60 -13.02 -18.27
N GLY A 47 -0.33 -11.78 -18.71
CA GLY A 47 -0.40 -10.58 -17.88
C GLY A 47 0.81 -10.39 -16.97
N LEU A 48 1.93 -11.05 -17.24
CA LEU A 48 3.18 -10.95 -16.47
C LEU A 48 4.30 -10.36 -17.32
N ASP A 49 5.13 -9.51 -16.71
CA ASP A 49 6.37 -8.99 -17.29
C ASP A 49 7.52 -9.97 -16.96
N ASN A 50 7.76 -10.95 -17.83
CA ASN A 50 8.69 -12.04 -17.56
C ASN A 50 10.15 -11.60 -17.68
N ASP A 51 10.44 -10.51 -18.41
CA ASP A 51 11.78 -9.93 -18.56
C ASP A 51 12.07 -8.74 -17.61
N GLN A 52 11.03 -8.27 -16.90
CA GLN A 52 11.03 -7.20 -15.91
C GLN A 52 11.48 -5.84 -16.46
N ASN A 53 11.17 -5.55 -17.74
CA ASN A 53 11.54 -4.30 -18.39
C ASN A 53 10.49 -3.18 -18.23
N GLY A 54 9.29 -3.51 -17.72
CA GLY A 54 8.18 -2.58 -17.47
C GLY A 54 7.07 -2.61 -18.52
N ASP A 55 7.24 -3.34 -19.61
CA ASP A 55 6.21 -3.62 -20.61
C ASP A 55 5.65 -5.04 -20.39
N VAL A 56 4.36 -5.27 -20.68
CA VAL A 56 3.66 -6.54 -20.39
C VAL A 56 2.94 -7.02 -21.65
N ASP A 57 3.03 -8.32 -21.96
CA ASP A 57 2.33 -8.95 -23.09
C ASP A 57 2.57 -8.19 -24.42
N CYS A 58 1.50 -7.79 -25.12
CA CYS A 58 1.58 -7.10 -26.41
C CYS A 58 2.09 -5.65 -26.32
N ALA A 59 2.27 -5.09 -25.12
CA ALA A 59 2.99 -3.84 -24.96
C ALA A 59 4.52 -4.05 -25.06
N ASP A 60 4.99 -5.29 -24.85
CA ASP A 60 6.40 -5.64 -24.87
C ASP A 60 6.95 -5.85 -26.30
N ALA A 61 8.16 -5.34 -26.56
CA ALA A 61 8.80 -5.42 -27.88
C ALA A 61 9.20 -6.85 -28.29
N GLY A 62 9.45 -7.74 -27.34
CA GLY A 62 9.67 -9.18 -27.53
C GLY A 62 8.44 -9.91 -28.08
N CYS A 63 7.25 -9.42 -27.77
CA CYS A 63 5.97 -10.00 -28.20
C CYS A 63 5.47 -9.55 -29.59
N LEU A 64 6.21 -8.70 -30.31
CA LEU A 64 5.81 -8.16 -31.61
C LEU A 64 5.49 -9.21 -32.70
N ASN A 65 6.01 -10.44 -32.58
CA ASN A 65 5.75 -11.53 -33.52
C ASN A 65 4.87 -12.65 -32.94
N ALA A 66 4.37 -12.49 -31.72
CA ALA A 66 3.52 -13.48 -31.10
C ALA A 66 2.14 -13.50 -31.78
N THR A 67 1.64 -14.69 -32.11
CA THR A 67 0.30 -14.85 -32.71
C THR A 67 -0.80 -14.23 -31.83
N ALA A 68 -0.62 -14.20 -30.50
CA ALA A 68 -1.53 -13.57 -29.55
C ALA A 68 -1.66 -12.06 -29.76
N CYS A 69 -0.60 -11.39 -30.22
CA CYS A 69 -0.57 -9.95 -30.51
C CYS A 69 -0.80 -9.64 -32.00
N SER A 70 -0.93 -10.68 -32.84
CA SER A 70 -1.14 -10.56 -34.29
C SER A 70 -2.63 -10.67 -34.68
N GLY A 71 -3.53 -10.65 -33.70
CA GLY A 71 -4.97 -10.86 -33.90
C GLY A 71 -5.72 -9.54 -34.08
N ASP A 72 -6.00 -9.23 -35.34
CA ASP A 72 -6.97 -8.26 -35.87
C ASP A 72 -7.10 -6.89 -35.18
N ASP A 73 -6.41 -5.93 -35.81
CA ASP A 73 -6.75 -4.52 -35.87
C ASP A 73 -8.19 -4.30 -36.40
N ASP A 74 -9.22 -4.67 -35.62
CA ASP A 74 -10.61 -4.27 -35.86
C ASP A 74 -11.29 -4.09 -34.49
N ASP A 75 -10.96 -3.00 -33.81
CA ASP A 75 -11.94 -1.99 -33.38
C ASP A 75 -11.36 -1.05 -32.33
N SER A 76 -11.25 0.21 -32.74
CA SER A 76 -11.53 1.42 -31.92
C SER A 76 -10.51 1.92 -30.90
N ALA A 77 -9.53 2.68 -31.40
CA ALA A 77 -9.24 3.99 -30.85
C ALA A 77 -8.63 4.93 -31.91
N LEU A 78 -9.19 6.14 -32.00
CA LEU A 78 -8.78 7.31 -32.80
C LEU A 78 -9.54 7.50 -34.12
N GLY A 79 -10.61 8.29 -34.03
CA GLY A 79 -11.23 8.92 -35.19
C GLY A 79 -10.26 9.91 -35.84
N ASP A 80 -10.07 9.74 -37.14
CA ASP A 80 -9.55 10.75 -38.05
C ASP A 80 -10.32 10.60 -39.37
N ASP A 81 -11.43 11.33 -39.47
CA ASP A 81 -12.32 11.36 -40.62
C ASP A 81 -11.72 12.30 -41.68
N ASP A 82 -11.14 11.74 -42.74
CA ASP A 82 -10.72 12.52 -43.92
C ASP A 82 -10.99 11.77 -45.24
N ASP A 83 -12.25 11.36 -45.45
CA ASP A 83 -12.70 10.81 -46.74
C ASP A 83 -13.23 11.90 -47.68
N SER A 84 -12.29 12.48 -48.43
CA SER A 84 -12.60 13.08 -49.72
C SER A 84 -12.75 12.01 -50.80
N ALA A 85 -14.02 11.75 -51.14
CA ALA A 85 -14.51 11.60 -52.51
C ALA A 85 -14.20 10.31 -53.32
N LEU A 86 -15.30 9.85 -53.94
CA LEU A 86 -15.48 9.19 -55.25
C LEU A 86 -15.78 7.68 -55.20
N GLY A 87 -17.06 7.37 -55.41
CA GLY A 87 -17.49 6.04 -55.80
C GLY A 87 -18.99 5.87 -55.68
N ASP A 88 -19.74 6.38 -56.66
CA ASP A 88 -21.11 5.93 -56.97
C ASP A 88 -21.14 4.39 -57.05
N ASP A 89 -22.19 3.76 -56.54
CA ASP A 89 -23.18 3.10 -57.41
C ASP A 89 -24.32 2.48 -56.59
N ASP A 90 -25.52 2.98 -56.89
CA ASP A 90 -26.86 2.41 -56.79
C ASP A 90 -27.02 1.02 -56.16
N ASP A 91 -27.80 0.96 -55.06
CA ASP A 91 -28.94 0.05 -55.02
C ASP A 91 -30.05 0.59 -54.10
N SER A 92 -31.09 1.11 -54.75
CA SER A 92 -32.34 1.52 -54.15
C SER A 92 -33.14 0.32 -53.61
N ALA A 93 -33.27 0.23 -52.29
CA ALA A 93 -34.33 -0.53 -51.64
C ALA A 93 -34.87 0.24 -50.43
N LEU A 94 -36.15 0.56 -50.54
CA LEU A 94 -37.00 1.23 -49.56
C LEU A 94 -36.92 0.54 -48.17
N GLY A 95 -36.48 1.30 -47.17
CA GLY A 95 -36.56 0.92 -45.76
C GLY A 95 -36.28 2.15 -44.91
N ASN A 96 -37.36 2.72 -44.38
CA ASN A 96 -37.42 3.94 -43.57
C ASN A 96 -36.39 3.99 -42.43
N ASP A 97 -35.82 5.18 -42.27
CA ASP A 97 -35.74 5.97 -41.04
C ASP A 97 -35.46 5.19 -39.73
N ASP A 98 -34.20 5.15 -39.29
CA ASP A 98 -33.84 5.47 -37.89
C ASP A 98 -32.31 5.63 -37.70
N ASP A 99 -31.70 6.63 -38.35
CA ASP A 99 -30.32 7.05 -38.05
C ASP A 99 -30.28 7.95 -36.81
N SER A 100 -30.67 7.39 -35.67
CA SER A 100 -30.72 8.06 -34.35
C SER A 100 -29.86 7.33 -33.30
N ALA A 101 -28.64 6.89 -33.64
CA ALA A 101 -27.80 6.13 -32.69
C ALA A 101 -26.31 6.53 -32.69
N LEU A 102 -26.00 7.78 -33.03
CA LEU A 102 -24.70 8.38 -32.77
C LEU A 102 -24.92 9.66 -31.96
N GLY A 103 -24.86 9.53 -30.64
CA GLY A 103 -24.98 10.64 -29.70
C GLY A 103 -25.99 10.40 -28.58
N ASP A 104 -25.88 9.28 -27.87
CA ASP A 104 -26.24 9.30 -26.45
C ASP A 104 -24.93 9.43 -25.69
N ASP A 105 -24.56 10.69 -25.50
CA ASP A 105 -23.61 11.11 -24.48
C ASP A 105 -24.02 10.45 -23.17
N ASP A 106 -23.29 9.42 -22.77
CA ASP A 106 -23.49 8.59 -21.57
C ASP A 106 -23.20 9.37 -20.26
N ASP A 107 -23.38 10.70 -20.31
CA ASP A 107 -23.29 11.64 -19.20
C ASP A 107 -24.52 11.59 -18.27
N SER A 108 -25.53 10.75 -18.59
CA SER A 108 -26.80 10.69 -17.87
C SER A 108 -26.85 9.68 -16.71
N ALA A 109 -25.79 8.90 -16.48
CA ALA A 109 -25.77 7.86 -15.44
C ALA A 109 -24.93 8.24 -14.20
N LEU A 110 -24.56 9.51 -14.03
CA LEU A 110 -24.00 9.94 -12.74
C LEU A 110 -25.13 9.92 -11.71
N GLY A 111 -25.17 8.88 -10.88
CA GLY A 111 -26.19 8.66 -9.85
C GLY A 111 -26.33 9.84 -8.87
N PRO A 112 -27.20 9.75 -7.85
CA PRO A 112 -27.51 10.86 -6.93
C PRO A 112 -26.29 11.46 -6.20
N CYS A 113 -25.13 10.80 -6.26
CA CYS A 113 -23.87 11.21 -5.65
C CYS A 113 -22.84 11.80 -6.63
N ALA A 114 -23.23 12.10 -7.88
CA ALA A 114 -22.38 12.73 -8.88
C ALA A 114 -21.66 14.01 -8.41
N ALA A 115 -22.36 14.80 -7.59
CA ALA A 115 -21.86 16.07 -7.08
C ALA A 115 -21.06 15.93 -5.77
N TYR A 116 -20.95 14.72 -5.23
CA TYR A 116 -20.19 14.47 -4.02
C TYR A 116 -18.70 14.50 -4.33
N ILE A 117 -17.95 15.29 -3.56
CA ILE A 117 -16.50 15.35 -3.65
C ILE A 117 -15.96 15.06 -2.25
N GLY A 118 -15.35 13.89 -2.10
CA GLY A 118 -14.68 13.51 -0.86
C GLY A 118 -13.37 14.26 -0.64
N GLN A 119 -12.70 13.94 0.46
CA GLN A 119 -11.41 14.53 0.85
C GLN A 119 -10.22 14.05 0.01
N ALA A 120 -10.37 12.95 -0.74
CA ALA A 120 -9.39 12.44 -1.70
C ALA A 120 -10.05 12.25 -3.06
N SER A 121 -9.26 12.24 -4.13
CA SER A 121 -9.73 12.00 -5.50
C SER A 121 -10.21 10.56 -5.71
N SER A 122 -11.07 10.33 -6.70
CA SER A 122 -11.55 8.98 -7.04
C SER A 122 -10.41 8.01 -7.32
N ALA A 123 -9.37 8.45 -8.04
CA ALA A 123 -8.18 7.63 -8.30
C ALA A 123 -7.42 7.25 -7.01
N GLU A 124 -7.35 8.15 -6.03
CA GLU A 124 -6.74 7.85 -4.73
C GLU A 124 -7.58 6.89 -3.90
N ILE A 125 -8.91 6.93 -4.00
CA ILE A 125 -9.79 5.98 -3.33
C ILE A 125 -9.66 4.59 -3.97
N GLN A 126 -9.73 4.50 -5.30
CA GLN A 126 -9.61 3.23 -6.02
C GLN A 126 -8.24 2.57 -5.84
N ALA A 127 -7.21 3.35 -5.50
CA ALA A 127 -5.87 2.85 -5.25
C ALA A 127 -5.70 2.23 -3.84
N THR A 128 -6.71 2.28 -2.96
CA THR A 128 -6.65 1.69 -1.61
C THR A 128 -7.68 0.56 -1.45
N PRO A 129 -7.33 -0.58 -0.83
CA PRO A 129 -6.05 -0.90 -0.20
C PRO A 129 -4.97 -1.26 -1.23
N ARG A 130 -3.72 -0.89 -0.92
CA ARG A 130 -2.55 -1.29 -1.70
C ARG A 130 -2.01 -2.65 -1.24
N LEU A 131 -1.20 -3.28 -2.09
CA LEU A 131 -0.59 -4.59 -1.81
C LEU A 131 0.14 -4.63 -0.45
N GLU A 132 1.01 -3.65 -0.18
CA GLU A 132 1.72 -3.53 1.10
C GLU A 132 0.96 -2.59 2.05
N THR A 133 -0.20 -3.05 2.53
CA THR A 133 -1.09 -2.32 3.47
C THR A 133 -0.36 -1.75 4.71
N ASN A 134 0.70 -2.41 5.18
CA ASN A 134 1.52 -1.92 6.29
C ASN A 134 2.31 -0.64 5.94
N LEU A 135 2.80 -0.54 4.70
CA LEU A 135 3.52 0.61 4.21
C LEU A 135 2.56 1.73 3.76
N GLU A 136 1.37 1.37 3.30
CA GLU A 136 0.28 2.30 3.06
C GLU A 136 -0.14 3.03 4.35
N SER A 137 -0.40 2.27 5.42
CA SER A 137 -0.71 2.85 6.74
C SER A 137 0.41 3.74 7.27
N LEU A 138 1.68 3.32 7.10
CA LEU A 138 2.83 4.16 7.45
C LEU A 138 2.87 5.46 6.62
N ALA A 139 2.63 5.40 5.31
CA ALA A 139 2.60 6.59 4.45
C ALA A 139 1.50 7.58 4.86
N ILE A 140 0.32 7.08 5.24
CA ILE A 140 -0.77 7.90 5.80
C ILE A 140 -0.31 8.56 7.09
N ALA A 141 0.28 7.80 8.02
CA ALA A 141 0.75 8.32 9.29
C ALA A 141 1.84 9.40 9.12
N MET A 142 2.73 9.24 8.14
CA MET A 142 3.82 10.19 7.86
C MET A 142 3.35 11.51 7.25
N THR A 143 2.27 11.48 6.47
CA THR A 143 1.82 12.62 5.66
C THR A 143 0.59 13.31 6.23
N GLY A 144 -0.21 12.60 7.03
CA GLY A 144 -1.51 13.05 7.48
C GLY A 144 -2.54 13.18 6.36
N ALA A 145 -2.27 12.67 5.15
CA ALA A 145 -3.23 12.64 4.06
C ALA A 145 -4.37 11.63 4.34
N LEU A 146 -5.48 11.70 3.59
CA LEU A 146 -6.60 10.78 3.77
C LEU A 146 -6.23 9.35 3.37
N THR A 147 -5.64 9.19 2.19
CA THR A 147 -5.01 7.96 1.71
C THR A 147 -3.51 8.19 1.58
N ALA A 148 -2.74 7.12 1.37
CA ALA A 148 -1.30 7.25 1.23
C ALA A 148 -0.93 7.95 -0.10
N PRO A 149 -0.17 9.06 -0.11
CA PRO A 149 0.30 9.64 -1.37
C PRO A 149 1.18 8.63 -2.13
N GLN A 150 0.97 8.45 -3.44
CA GLN A 150 1.63 7.42 -4.24
C GLN A 150 3.17 7.50 -4.13
N ALA A 151 3.74 8.68 -4.35
CA ALA A 151 5.18 8.91 -4.27
C ALA A 151 5.77 8.58 -2.88
N VAL A 152 4.97 8.68 -1.81
CA VAL A 152 5.42 8.35 -0.46
C VAL A 152 5.41 6.84 -0.24
N TYR A 153 4.35 6.19 -0.70
CA TYR A 153 4.22 4.74 -0.65
C TYR A 153 5.32 4.03 -1.47
N ASP A 154 5.53 4.44 -2.72
CA ASP A 154 6.57 3.91 -3.60
C ASP A 154 7.95 4.02 -2.95
N ARG A 155 8.16 5.12 -2.23
CA ARG A 155 9.41 5.34 -1.53
C ARG A 155 9.62 4.38 -0.35
N LEU A 156 8.56 4.13 0.42
CA LEU A 156 8.62 3.19 1.54
C LEU A 156 8.83 1.75 1.07
N LEU A 157 8.35 1.36 -0.12
CA LEU A 157 8.63 0.06 -0.74
C LEU A 157 10.13 -0.19 -0.94
N VAL A 158 10.91 0.87 -1.19
CA VAL A 158 12.36 0.77 -1.36
C VAL A 158 13.10 0.85 -0.02
N ASP A 159 12.73 1.83 0.81
CA ASP A 159 13.51 2.15 2.01
C ASP A 159 13.32 1.14 3.14
N ILE A 160 12.09 0.68 3.39
CA ILE A 160 11.81 -0.18 4.55
C ILE A 160 12.51 -1.55 4.44
N PRO A 161 12.50 -2.25 3.29
CA PRO A 161 13.28 -3.47 3.13
C PRO A 161 14.79 -3.26 3.30
N ALA A 162 15.34 -2.14 2.79
CA ALA A 162 16.75 -1.80 2.96
C ALA A 162 17.10 -1.53 4.44
N ILE A 163 16.21 -0.89 5.19
CA ILE A 163 16.38 -0.69 6.63
C ILE A 163 16.28 -2.02 7.37
N HIS A 164 15.32 -2.89 7.06
CA HIS A 164 15.23 -4.23 7.65
C HIS A 164 16.49 -5.05 7.43
N GLN A 165 17.11 -4.95 6.25
CA GLN A 165 18.40 -5.58 5.98
C GLN A 165 19.50 -5.06 6.92
N GLN A 166 19.61 -3.75 7.11
CA GLN A 166 20.56 -3.16 8.07
C GLN A 166 20.26 -3.58 9.52
N MET A 167 18.98 -3.62 9.90
CA MET A 167 18.50 -4.03 11.22
C MET A 167 18.91 -5.46 11.59
N SER A 168 18.96 -6.37 10.61
CA SER A 168 19.45 -7.74 10.85
C SER A 168 20.89 -7.79 11.39
N THR A 169 21.70 -6.76 11.10
CA THR A 169 23.09 -6.63 11.58
C THR A 169 23.15 -5.84 12.89
N ILE A 170 22.41 -4.74 12.99
CA ILE A 170 22.48 -3.80 14.13
C ILE A 170 21.73 -4.36 15.35
N ALA A 171 20.61 -5.04 15.12
CA ALA A 171 19.70 -5.52 16.14
C ALA A 171 19.16 -6.92 15.78
N PRO A 172 20.01 -7.96 15.73
CA PRO A 172 19.62 -9.30 15.23
C PRO A 172 18.48 -9.96 16.02
N ASN A 173 18.19 -9.48 17.23
CA ASN A 173 17.14 -10.03 18.10
C ASN A 173 15.82 -9.26 18.02
N SER A 174 15.71 -8.19 17.21
CA SER A 174 14.48 -7.38 17.13
C SER A 174 13.37 -8.01 16.30
N GLY A 175 13.71 -9.02 15.48
CA GLY A 175 12.81 -9.53 14.44
C GLY A 175 12.46 -8.46 13.39
N THR A 176 11.49 -8.78 12.54
CA THR A 176 10.91 -7.83 11.59
C THR A 176 9.99 -6.87 12.33
N ILE A 177 10.21 -5.57 12.16
CA ILE A 177 9.40 -4.51 12.75
C ILE A 177 8.51 -3.92 11.67
N ASN A 178 7.20 -4.03 11.84
CA ASN A 178 6.19 -3.48 10.94
C ASN A 178 5.54 -2.25 11.58
N HIS A 179 4.90 -1.38 10.78
CA HIS A 179 4.12 -0.28 11.31
C HIS A 179 2.90 -0.81 12.11
N LEU A 180 2.69 -0.27 13.31
CA LEU A 180 1.52 -0.56 14.12
C LEU A 180 0.68 0.72 14.23
N PRO A 181 -0.43 0.83 13.48
CA PRO A 181 -1.29 2.01 13.55
C PRO A 181 -2.00 2.11 14.91
N VAL A 182 -2.47 3.31 15.25
CA VAL A 182 -3.18 3.59 16.51
C VAL A 182 -4.66 3.19 16.49
N ASP A 183 -5.18 2.86 15.30
CA ASP A 183 -6.52 2.38 15.00
C ASP A 183 -6.45 1.32 13.89
N ASP A 184 -7.58 0.70 13.55
CA ASP A 184 -7.64 -0.32 12.52
C ASP A 184 -7.63 0.23 11.08
N MET A 185 -7.61 1.56 10.91
CA MET A 185 -7.60 2.30 9.65
C MET A 185 -8.71 1.96 8.64
N THR A 186 -9.69 1.17 9.05
CA THR A 186 -10.70 0.55 8.17
C THR A 186 -12.11 0.66 8.75
N SER A 187 -12.22 1.05 10.04
CA SER A 187 -13.51 1.19 10.70
C SER A 187 -13.69 2.56 11.35
N LEU A 188 -14.89 3.13 11.15
CA LEU A 188 -15.34 4.35 11.79
C LEU A 188 -16.55 4.07 12.68
N MET A 189 -16.55 4.62 13.89
CA MET A 189 -17.66 4.59 14.83
C MET A 189 -18.47 5.87 14.71
N VAL A 190 -19.75 5.77 14.36
CA VAL A 190 -20.65 6.92 14.17
C VAL A 190 -21.82 6.83 15.15
N GLY A 191 -21.94 7.83 16.02
CA GLY A 191 -23.06 7.99 16.94
C GLY A 191 -24.07 8.98 16.42
N PHE A 192 -25.36 8.64 16.50
CA PHE A 192 -26.47 9.46 16.04
C PHE A 192 -27.33 9.94 17.21
N ASP A 193 -28.05 11.04 17.03
CA ASP A 193 -29.17 11.36 17.92
C ASP A 193 -30.27 10.30 17.81
N ALA A 194 -31.20 10.29 18.77
CA ALA A 194 -32.21 9.23 18.86
C ALA A 194 -33.13 9.16 17.63
N THR A 195 -33.36 10.28 16.94
CA THR A 195 -34.22 10.34 15.75
C THR A 195 -33.49 9.72 14.56
N HIS A 196 -32.27 10.18 14.26
CA HIS A 196 -31.51 9.69 13.12
C HIS A 196 -30.99 8.26 13.34
N LEU A 197 -30.70 7.86 14.59
CA LEU A 197 -30.38 6.46 14.89
C LEU A 197 -31.54 5.52 14.51
N ALA A 198 -32.79 5.94 14.77
CA ALA A 198 -33.96 5.16 14.38
C ALA A 198 -34.11 5.08 12.85
N GLU A 199 -33.78 6.17 12.13
CA GLU A 199 -33.78 6.19 10.67
C GLU A 199 -32.72 5.25 10.09
N VAL A 200 -31.50 5.25 10.66
CA VAL A 200 -30.42 4.33 10.28
C VAL A 200 -30.82 2.88 10.53
N GLN A 201 -31.35 2.57 11.71
CA GLN A 201 -31.82 1.22 12.06
C GLN A 201 -32.99 0.76 11.17
N ALA A 202 -33.80 1.69 10.67
CA ALA A 202 -34.88 1.41 9.72
C ALA A 202 -34.41 1.36 8.25
N GLY A 203 -33.14 1.67 7.95
CA GLY A 203 -32.61 1.74 6.59
C GLY A 203 -33.18 2.91 5.78
N THR A 204 -33.58 3.99 6.45
CA THR A 204 -34.21 5.18 5.83
C THR A 204 -33.32 6.43 5.89
N TYR A 205 -32.22 6.38 6.62
CA TYR A 205 -31.22 7.44 6.66
C TYR A 205 -30.36 7.40 5.40
N SER A 206 -30.40 8.48 4.60
CA SER A 206 -29.74 8.57 3.28
C SER A 206 -28.62 9.62 3.22
N HIS A 207 -28.45 10.43 4.26
CA HIS A 207 -27.43 11.49 4.25
C HIS A 207 -25.99 10.95 4.15
N TRP A 208 -25.77 9.69 4.53
CA TRP A 208 -24.47 9.03 4.37
C TRP A 208 -24.30 8.28 3.05
N ASP A 209 -25.30 8.23 2.16
CA ASP A 209 -25.26 7.35 0.98
C ASP A 209 -24.11 7.74 0.06
N CYS A 210 -23.89 9.04 -0.12
CA CYS A 210 -22.81 9.54 -0.96
C CYS A 210 -21.41 9.36 -0.37
N PRO A 211 -21.11 9.72 0.90
CA PRO A 211 -19.81 9.35 1.48
C PRO A 211 -19.61 7.83 1.52
N ASN A 212 -20.63 7.03 1.85
CA ASN A 212 -20.51 5.58 1.89
C ASN A 212 -20.17 5.00 0.51
N SER A 213 -20.80 5.53 -0.55
CA SER A 213 -20.49 5.14 -1.92
C SER A 213 -19.10 5.62 -2.35
N TRP A 214 -18.70 6.84 -1.95
CA TRP A 214 -17.41 7.42 -2.31
C TRP A 214 -16.25 6.68 -1.65
N TYR A 215 -16.38 6.29 -0.38
CA TYR A 215 -15.33 5.60 0.40
C TYR A 215 -15.50 4.08 0.42
N GLU A 216 -16.24 3.52 -0.54
CA GLU A 216 -16.38 2.07 -0.74
C GLU A 216 -16.75 1.32 0.55
N LEU A 217 -17.81 1.78 1.22
CA LEU A 217 -18.32 1.14 2.44
C LEU A 217 -18.74 -0.31 2.14
N GLN A 218 -18.13 -1.26 2.86
CA GLN A 218 -18.39 -2.69 2.71
C GLN A 218 -19.54 -3.16 3.61
N SER A 219 -19.56 -2.70 4.87
CA SER A 219 -20.58 -3.14 5.81
C SER A 219 -20.83 -2.16 6.94
N THR A 220 -22.01 -2.28 7.54
CA THR A 220 -22.36 -1.58 8.78
C THR A 220 -22.69 -2.58 9.89
N SER A 221 -22.31 -2.28 11.12
CA SER A 221 -22.67 -3.07 12.31
C SER A 221 -23.25 -2.18 13.42
N SER A 222 -24.36 -2.59 14.03
CA SER A 222 -24.96 -1.84 15.14
C SER A 222 -24.32 -2.23 16.47
N LEU A 223 -23.83 -1.24 17.21
CA LEU A 223 -23.18 -1.37 18.51
C LEU A 223 -23.94 -0.54 19.56
N GLY A 224 -25.21 -0.90 19.77
CA GLY A 224 -26.09 -0.21 20.72
C GLY A 224 -26.53 1.14 20.19
N SER A 225 -25.92 2.23 20.69
CA SER A 225 -26.21 3.60 20.28
C SER A 225 -25.31 4.13 19.17
N ALA A 226 -24.35 3.32 18.71
CA ALA A 226 -23.43 3.66 17.64
C ALA A 226 -23.53 2.67 16.48
N ILE A 227 -23.10 3.11 15.31
CA ILE A 227 -22.97 2.30 14.10
C ILE A 227 -21.50 2.26 13.73
N GLN A 228 -20.94 1.07 13.62
CA GLN A 228 -19.64 0.86 13.03
C GLN A 228 -19.79 0.77 11.52
N LEU A 229 -19.01 1.56 10.81
CA LEU A 229 -18.84 1.56 9.36
C LEU A 229 -17.52 0.86 9.05
N ASN A 230 -17.52 -0.15 8.19
CA ASN A 230 -16.30 -0.83 7.73
C ASN A 230 -16.12 -0.57 6.25
N PHE A 231 -14.98 -0.04 5.86
CA PHE A 231 -14.64 0.35 4.49
C PHE A 231 -13.70 -0.68 3.84
N GLU A 232 -13.64 -0.69 2.51
CA GLU A 232 -12.68 -1.53 1.77
C GLU A 232 -11.25 -1.00 1.92
N GLY A 233 -11.08 0.32 1.76
CA GLY A 233 -9.79 0.99 1.77
C GLY A 233 -9.21 1.24 3.17
N ILE A 234 -7.94 1.66 3.17
CA ILE A 234 -7.20 2.11 4.35
C ILE A 234 -7.19 3.63 4.34
N TYR A 235 -7.82 4.25 5.34
CA TYR A 235 -7.91 5.71 5.42
C TYR A 235 -7.40 6.26 6.74
N ASN A 236 -7.08 7.54 6.72
CA ASN A 236 -6.88 8.36 7.91
C ASN A 236 -8.23 8.57 8.62
N MET A 237 -8.58 7.62 9.49
CA MET A 237 -9.83 7.63 10.25
C MET A 237 -10.13 8.97 10.96
N PRO A 238 -9.16 9.72 11.53
CA PRO A 238 -9.40 11.07 12.04
C PRO A 238 -9.97 12.08 11.02
N LEU A 239 -9.46 12.07 9.79
CA LEU A 239 -9.96 12.95 8.72
C LEU A 239 -11.34 12.49 8.26
N LEU A 240 -11.51 11.19 8.05
CA LEU A 240 -12.79 10.62 7.66
C LEU A 240 -13.88 10.86 8.71
N ALA A 241 -13.53 10.72 10.00
CA ALA A 241 -14.39 11.06 11.13
C ALA A 241 -14.85 12.52 11.09
N THR A 242 -13.95 13.46 10.74
CA THR A 242 -14.29 14.88 10.66
C THR A 242 -15.37 15.14 9.61
N GLU A 243 -15.32 14.43 8.48
CA GLU A 243 -16.32 14.53 7.42
C GLU A 243 -17.65 13.90 7.81
N TYR A 244 -17.65 12.67 8.34
CA TYR A 244 -18.88 12.02 8.81
C TYR A 244 -19.55 12.77 9.97
N ALA A 245 -18.78 13.44 10.82
CA ALA A 245 -19.31 14.28 11.90
C ALA A 245 -20.12 15.49 11.40
N THR A 246 -20.02 15.85 10.11
CA THR A 246 -20.82 16.94 9.52
C THR A 246 -22.22 16.51 9.08
N LEU A 247 -22.50 15.21 9.04
CA LEU A 247 -23.77 14.69 8.54
C LEU A 247 -24.93 15.00 9.51
N PRO A 248 -26.13 15.30 9.00
CA PRO A 248 -27.31 15.56 9.84
C PRO A 248 -27.58 14.46 10.86
N GLY A 249 -27.72 14.84 12.13
CA GLY A 249 -28.03 13.91 13.21
C GLY A 249 -26.84 13.12 13.77
N VAL A 250 -25.64 13.23 13.18
CA VAL A 250 -24.43 12.65 13.77
C VAL A 250 -24.01 13.49 14.98
N GLN A 251 -23.93 12.85 16.14
CA GLN A 251 -23.46 13.46 17.39
C GLN A 251 -21.94 13.35 17.56
N TYR A 252 -21.37 12.24 17.09
CA TYR A 252 -19.94 12.03 17.05
C TYR A 252 -19.58 11.03 15.94
N ALA A 253 -18.39 11.17 15.39
CA ALA A 253 -17.73 10.16 14.58
C ALA A 253 -16.29 10.05 15.08
N GLU A 254 -15.81 8.82 15.28
CA GLU A 254 -14.47 8.57 15.81
C GLU A 254 -13.88 7.28 15.25
N ARG A 255 -12.54 7.22 15.24
CA ARG A 255 -11.79 6.03 14.84
C ARG A 255 -12.02 4.85 15.79
N ASN A 256 -11.93 3.63 15.28
CA ASN A 256 -11.93 2.43 16.11
C ASN A 256 -10.54 2.20 16.76
N TRP A 257 -10.39 2.61 18.01
CA TRP A 257 -9.10 2.58 18.70
C TRP A 257 -8.60 1.16 18.97
N MET A 258 -7.31 0.93 18.72
CA MET A 258 -6.61 -0.28 19.11
C MET A 258 -5.90 -0.07 20.46
N ALA A 259 -6.12 -1.00 21.41
CA ALA A 259 -5.45 -0.98 22.69
C ALA A 259 -4.15 -1.79 22.66
N GLY A 260 -3.13 -1.30 23.36
CA GLY A 260 -1.82 -1.93 23.49
C GLY A 260 -0.72 -1.19 22.76
N GLY A 261 0.47 -1.76 22.80
CA GLY A 261 1.63 -1.30 22.04
C GLY A 261 2.41 -2.49 21.50
N GLY A 262 3.48 -2.19 20.78
CA GLY A 262 4.34 -3.20 20.20
C GLY A 262 5.55 -2.56 19.56
N SER A 263 6.33 -3.38 18.85
CA SER A 263 7.28 -2.86 17.89
C SER A 263 6.54 -2.13 16.77
N THR A 264 7.06 -0.98 16.33
CA THR A 264 6.43 -0.15 15.31
C THR A 264 7.46 0.62 14.49
N ILE A 265 7.05 1.11 13.32
CA ILE A 265 7.83 2.05 12.50
C ILE A 265 7.17 3.41 12.63
N CYS A 266 7.99 4.43 12.86
CA CYS A 266 7.56 5.82 12.92
C CYS A 266 8.35 6.63 11.90
N GLY A 267 7.67 7.55 11.23
CA GLY A 267 8.24 8.30 10.11
C GLY A 267 7.85 9.77 10.16
N THR A 268 8.75 10.63 9.73
CA THR A 268 8.50 12.07 9.54
C THR A 268 9.23 12.57 8.30
N ILE A 269 8.58 13.43 7.53
CA ILE A 269 9.19 14.07 6.36
C ILE A 269 9.49 15.53 6.72
N ASP A 270 10.76 15.90 6.73
CA ASP A 270 11.25 17.26 6.98
C ASP A 270 12.01 17.77 5.75
N GLY A 271 11.33 18.57 4.93
CA GLY A 271 11.82 18.98 3.62
C GLY A 271 12.11 17.78 2.72
N ASN A 272 13.37 17.59 2.34
CA ASN A 272 13.82 16.47 1.52
C ASN A 272 14.39 15.30 2.35
N THR A 273 14.36 15.39 3.68
CA THR A 273 14.87 14.34 4.56
C THR A 273 13.73 13.59 5.21
N TRP A 274 13.82 12.27 5.12
CA TRP A 274 12.89 11.33 5.70
C TRP A 274 13.55 10.75 6.94
N HIS A 275 12.88 10.90 8.07
CA HIS A 275 13.30 10.44 9.37
C HIS A 275 12.52 9.18 9.69
N ILE A 276 13.17 8.02 9.73
CA ILE A 276 12.54 6.73 10.03
C ILE A 276 13.10 6.19 11.34
N VAL A 277 12.22 5.88 12.28
CA VAL A 277 12.56 5.31 13.58
C VAL A 277 11.92 3.93 13.69
N MET A 278 12.77 2.90 13.74
CA MET A 278 12.36 1.53 14.04
C MET A 278 12.32 1.37 15.56
N VAL A 279 11.16 0.98 16.11
CA VAL A 279 10.95 0.79 17.54
C VAL A 279 10.75 -0.68 17.83
N HIS A 280 11.63 -1.27 18.64
CA HIS A 280 11.48 -2.62 19.16
C HIS A 280 10.90 -2.56 20.58
N GLY A 281 9.62 -2.89 20.73
CA GLY A 281 8.90 -2.85 22.00
C GLY A 281 8.83 -4.21 22.67
N TYR A 282 9.14 -4.29 23.97
CA TYR A 282 9.09 -5.53 24.74
C TYR A 282 8.71 -5.34 26.22
N GLY A 283 8.41 -6.45 26.90
CA GLY A 283 7.89 -6.47 28.27
C GLY A 283 6.35 -6.48 28.28
N ASP A 284 5.73 -5.55 29.00
CA ASP A 284 4.26 -5.46 29.13
C ASP A 284 3.61 -4.71 27.93
N CYS A 285 3.65 -5.33 26.75
CA CYS A 285 3.14 -4.73 25.52
C CYS A 285 1.61 -4.57 25.44
N PRO A 286 0.77 -5.43 26.04
CA PRO A 286 -0.66 -5.15 26.14
C PRO A 286 -0.99 -3.82 26.86
N SER A 287 -0.06 -3.31 27.68
CA SER A 287 -0.16 -2.02 28.37
C SER A 287 0.72 -0.92 27.75
N GLY A 288 1.31 -1.13 26.57
CA GLY A 288 2.13 -0.13 25.85
C GLY A 288 3.64 -0.37 25.80
N CYS A 289 4.12 -1.54 26.24
CA CYS A 289 5.52 -1.97 26.34
C CYS A 289 6.34 -1.10 27.31
N ILE A 290 6.86 -1.71 28.37
CA ILE A 290 7.67 -0.99 29.37
C ILE A 290 9.09 -0.67 28.88
N ASN A 291 9.62 -1.47 27.95
CA ASN A 291 10.94 -1.27 27.36
C ASN A 291 10.82 -1.07 25.85
N ARG A 292 11.65 -0.17 25.32
CA ARG A 292 11.72 0.18 23.91
C ARG A 292 13.16 0.46 23.52
N ASP A 293 13.61 -0.21 22.46
CA ASP A 293 14.85 0.09 21.76
C ASP A 293 14.50 0.80 20.45
N TYR A 294 15.17 1.91 20.18
CA TYR A 294 14.91 2.81 19.07
C TYR A 294 16.12 2.84 18.14
N TYR A 295 15.90 2.70 16.84
CA TYR A 295 16.94 2.72 15.81
C TYR A 295 16.57 3.75 14.76
N TYR A 296 17.40 4.77 14.61
CA TYR A 296 17.11 5.95 13.82
C TYR A 296 17.86 5.93 12.49
N PHE A 297 17.11 6.12 11.42
CA PHE A 297 17.58 6.17 10.05
C PHE A 297 17.16 7.49 9.42
N THR A 298 17.99 7.97 8.50
CA THR A 298 17.64 9.08 7.62
C THR A 298 17.77 8.65 6.17
N THR A 299 16.91 9.19 5.33
CA THR A 299 16.93 8.93 3.89
C THR A 299 16.51 10.17 3.11
N ILE A 300 16.91 10.27 1.84
CA ILE A 300 16.64 11.40 0.94
C ILE A 300 16.16 10.88 -0.41
N PRO A 301 15.38 11.63 -1.20
CA PRO A 301 15.02 11.29 -2.58
C PRO A 301 16.20 10.71 -3.39
N GLY A 302 16.05 9.47 -3.88
CA GLY A 302 17.07 8.73 -4.64
C GLY A 302 18.29 8.21 -3.86
N GLY A 303 18.42 8.50 -2.57
CA GLY A 303 19.50 7.98 -1.71
C GLY A 303 19.11 6.70 -0.96
N ALA A 304 20.09 5.90 -0.55
CA ALA A 304 19.85 4.76 0.34
C ALA A 304 19.62 5.21 1.79
N PRO A 305 18.82 4.49 2.60
CA PRO A 305 18.69 4.75 4.02
C PRO A 305 20.03 4.62 4.76
N VAL A 306 20.31 5.60 5.62
CA VAL A 306 21.53 5.66 6.43
C VAL A 306 21.17 5.52 7.90
N TYR A 307 21.72 4.50 8.57
CA TYR A 307 21.67 4.39 10.02
C TYR A 307 22.42 5.56 10.68
N VAL A 308 21.75 6.23 11.62
CA VAL A 308 22.29 7.40 12.33
C VAL A 308 22.68 7.04 13.75
N ASP A 309 21.75 6.52 14.55
CA ASP A 309 21.94 6.30 15.98
C ASP A 309 20.93 5.31 16.57
N SER A 310 21.13 4.87 17.82
CA SER A 310 20.15 4.09 18.57
C SER A 310 20.07 4.52 20.04
N TRP A 311 18.92 4.28 20.65
CA TRP A 311 18.66 4.59 22.05
C TRP A 311 17.71 3.58 22.67
N ALA A 312 17.90 3.23 23.95
CA ALA A 312 17.02 2.33 24.67
C ALA A 312 16.58 2.96 26.00
N ASN A 313 15.27 3.02 26.22
CA ASN A 313 14.68 3.64 27.43
C ASN A 313 15.05 2.91 28.73
N SER A 314 15.42 1.63 28.63
CA SER A 314 15.83 0.79 29.76
C SER A 314 17.25 1.10 30.26
N SER A 315 18.05 1.81 29.47
CA SER A 315 19.49 1.98 29.70
C SER A 315 19.94 3.44 29.90
N SER A 316 19.09 4.42 29.57
CA SER A 316 19.43 5.85 29.65
C SER A 316 18.25 6.68 30.16
N ASN A 317 18.55 7.64 31.02
CA ASN A 317 17.56 8.54 31.61
C ASN A 317 17.19 9.72 30.71
N GLN A 318 17.97 10.00 29.65
CA GLN A 318 17.71 11.12 28.75
C GLN A 318 17.63 10.62 27.31
N ALA A 319 16.48 10.84 26.69
CA ALA A 319 16.27 10.55 25.27
C ALA A 319 17.01 11.58 24.40
N PRO A 320 17.68 11.15 23.32
CA PRO A 320 18.28 12.06 22.35
C PRO A 320 17.20 12.92 21.67
N SER A 321 17.57 14.09 21.16
CA SER A 321 16.61 15.03 20.57
C SER A 321 15.87 14.45 19.37
N TRP A 322 16.51 13.58 18.57
CA TRP A 322 15.86 12.92 17.44
C TRP A 322 14.71 12.02 17.90
N GLN A 323 14.81 11.37 19.07
CA GLN A 323 13.73 10.52 19.59
C GLN A 323 12.52 11.37 20.01
N GLN A 324 12.76 12.55 20.56
CA GLN A 324 11.68 13.47 20.95
C GLN A 324 11.00 14.10 19.72
N ASN A 325 11.77 14.34 18.65
CA ASN A 325 11.27 15.01 17.45
C ASN A 325 10.61 14.06 16.44
N TYR A 326 11.09 12.83 16.33
CA TYR A 326 10.69 11.88 15.27
C TYR A 326 10.24 10.52 15.80
N GLY A 327 10.31 10.30 17.11
CA GLY A 327 9.87 9.07 17.75
C GLY A 327 8.36 9.04 17.98
N CYS A 328 7.90 7.81 18.19
CA CYS A 328 6.65 7.43 18.82
C CYS A 328 6.94 6.63 20.11
#